data_AF-A0A543J298-F1
#
_entry.id   AF-A0A543J298-F1
#
_cell.length_a   1.000
_cell.length_b   1.000
_cell.length_c   1.000
_cell.angle_alpha   90.00
_cell.angle_beta   90.00
_cell.angle_gamma   90.00
#
_symmetry.space_group_name_H-M   'P 1'
#
loop_
_entity.id
_entity.type
_entity.pdbx_description
1 polymer ?
#
loop_
_entity_poly.entity_id
_entity_poly.type
_entity_poly.pdbx_seq_one_letter_code
_entity_poly.pdbx_strand_id
1 'polypeptide(L)'
;MTEAPDRGATTEREIDWGLLRERAVEAMRRAYAPYSKFPVGAAALVDDGRVVVGCNVENASYGLGLCAECGLVSALHATGGGRLVALACVDGNGEPLMPCGRCRQLLYEHGGPEMLLQTAEGPKRMAEVLPLAFGPEDLGRVR
;
A
#
# COMPACT_ATOMS: atom_id res chain seq x y z
N MET A 1 16.50 -8.45 40.74
CA MET A 1 15.90 -7.65 39.66
C MET A 1 16.88 -7.67 38.51
N THR A 2 16.72 -8.65 37.62
CA THR A 2 17.54 -8.78 36.40
C THR A 2 16.70 -8.20 35.28
N GLU A 3 17.09 -7.02 34.79
CA GLU A 3 16.51 -6.41 33.59
C GLU A 3 16.70 -7.35 32.40
N ALA A 4 15.61 -7.56 31.65
CA ALA A 4 15.65 -8.29 30.39
C ALA A 4 16.33 -7.42 29.33
N PRO A 5 17.10 -8.02 28.39
CA PRO A 5 17.80 -7.26 27.39
C PRO A 5 16.82 -6.62 26.40
N ASP A 6 17.07 -5.35 26.12
CA ASP A 6 16.48 -4.56 25.04
C ASP A 6 16.65 -5.30 23.71
N ARG A 7 15.53 -5.68 23.09
CA ARG A 7 15.53 -6.34 21.77
C ARG A 7 15.67 -5.26 20.70
N GLY A 8 16.88 -4.75 20.58
CA GLY A 8 17.27 -3.82 19.54
C GLY A 8 17.17 -4.40 18.12
N ALA A 9 16.82 -3.49 17.22
CA ALA A 9 17.31 -3.36 15.84
C ALA A 9 16.51 -4.04 14.71
N THR A 10 15.43 -3.38 14.29
CA THR A 10 15.28 -3.08 12.86
C THR A 10 15.87 -1.68 12.68
N THR A 11 16.97 -1.58 11.93
CA THR A 11 17.58 -0.30 11.54
C THR A 11 16.49 0.66 11.05
N GLU A 12 16.37 1.81 11.72
CA GLU A 12 15.48 2.92 11.37
C GLU A 12 15.84 3.41 9.96
N ARG A 13 15.33 2.74 8.92
CA ARG A 13 15.22 3.37 7.61
C ARG A 13 14.09 4.37 7.74
N GLU A 14 14.45 5.63 7.97
CA GLU A 14 13.53 6.76 7.86
C GLU A 14 12.84 6.64 6.50
N ILE A 15 11.51 6.56 6.50
CA ILE A 15 10.73 6.38 5.29
C ILE A 15 10.82 7.68 4.48
N ASP A 16 11.42 7.63 3.30
CA ASP A 16 11.44 8.74 2.36
C ASP A 16 10.07 8.88 1.67
N TRP A 17 9.15 9.58 2.33
CA TRP A 17 7.82 9.86 1.79
C TRP A 17 7.85 10.73 0.52
N GLY A 18 8.90 11.56 0.35
CA GLY A 18 9.10 12.36 -0.84
C GLY A 18 9.34 11.48 -2.06
N LEU A 19 10.26 10.53 -1.92
CA LEU A 19 10.54 9.52 -2.94
C LEU A 19 9.31 8.67 -3.25
N LEU A 20 8.58 8.18 -2.23
CA LEU A 20 7.35 7.41 -2.48
C LEU A 20 6.29 8.22 -3.24
N ARG A 21 6.09 9.50 -2.88
CA ARG A 21 5.16 10.38 -3.60
C ARG A 21 5.60 10.59 -5.04
N GLU A 22 6.88 10.87 -5.28
CA GLU A 22 7.44 11.02 -6.63
C GLU A 22 7.18 9.79 -7.50
N ARG A 23 7.51 8.60 -6.99
CA ARG A 23 7.32 7.33 -7.72
C ARG A 23 5.83 7.01 -7.94
N ALA A 24 4.95 7.39 -7.01
CA ALA A 24 3.51 7.26 -7.20
C ALA A 24 3.00 8.18 -8.31
N VAL A 25 3.48 9.43 -8.38
CA VAL A 25 3.14 10.38 -9.47
C VAL A 25 3.65 9.88 -10.83
N GLU A 26 4.86 9.33 -10.89
CA GLU A 26 5.37 8.72 -12.13
C GLU A 26 4.49 7.57 -12.63
N ALA A 27 4.04 6.71 -11.71
CA ALA A 27 3.15 5.60 -12.04
C ALA A 27 1.76 6.10 -12.46
N MET A 28 1.20 7.08 -11.75
CA MET A 28 -0.09 7.72 -12.06
C MET A 28 -0.14 8.21 -13.52
N ARG A 29 0.96 8.77 -14.05
CA ARG A 29 1.04 9.22 -15.46
C ARG A 29 0.87 8.09 -16.49
N ARG A 30 0.98 6.83 -16.08
CA ARG A 30 0.83 5.63 -16.92
C ARG A 30 -0.54 4.97 -16.77
N ALA A 31 -1.42 5.52 -15.94
CA ALA A 31 -2.75 4.99 -15.70
C ALA A 31 -3.55 4.84 -17.00
N TYR A 32 -4.22 3.70 -17.13
CA TYR A 32 -5.25 3.50 -18.15
C TYR A 32 -6.60 3.81 -17.52
N ALA A 33 -7.01 5.08 -17.58
CA ALA A 33 -8.26 5.56 -17.00
C ALA A 33 -9.14 6.32 -18.02
N PRO A 34 -9.44 5.76 -19.21
CA PRO A 34 -10.18 6.48 -20.24
C PRO A 34 -11.67 6.67 -19.90
N TYR A 35 -12.22 5.92 -18.95
CA TYR A 35 -13.64 5.98 -18.61
C TYR A 35 -13.89 7.00 -17.50
N SER A 36 -13.22 6.88 -16.35
CA SER A 36 -13.39 7.83 -15.24
C SER A 36 -12.68 9.16 -15.46
N LYS A 37 -11.62 9.19 -16.28
CA LYS A 37 -10.67 10.30 -16.36
C LYS A 37 -10.00 10.62 -15.02
N PHE A 38 -9.90 9.62 -14.14
CA PHE A 38 -9.33 9.74 -12.80
C PHE A 38 -8.08 8.85 -12.68
N PRO A 39 -6.89 9.34 -13.09
CA PRO A 39 -5.66 8.57 -12.99
C PRO A 39 -5.19 8.52 -11.53
N VAL A 40 -4.74 7.35 -11.10
CA VAL A 40 -4.26 7.06 -9.75
C VAL A 40 -2.94 6.32 -9.85
N GLY A 41 -1.99 6.67 -8.98
CA GLY A 41 -0.72 5.97 -8.85
C GLY A 41 -0.42 5.64 -7.39
N ALA A 42 0.31 4.56 -7.17
CA ALA A 42 0.77 4.13 -5.86
C ALA A 42 2.22 3.70 -5.91
N ALA A 43 2.95 3.93 -4.83
CA ALA A 43 4.31 3.43 -4.61
C ALA A 43 4.47 2.97 -3.17
N ALA A 44 5.21 1.89 -2.97
CA ALA A 44 5.44 1.33 -1.64
C ALA A 44 6.89 0.88 -1.45
N LEU A 45 7.39 1.12 -0.24
CA LEU A 45 8.63 0.58 0.27
C LEU A 45 8.40 -0.86 0.72
N VAL A 46 9.26 -1.76 0.28
CA VAL A 46 9.28 -3.17 0.70
C VAL A 46 10.36 -3.37 1.77
N ASP A 47 10.23 -4.40 2.59
CA ASP A 47 11.16 -4.74 3.69
C ASP A 47 12.61 -4.98 3.26
N ASP A 48 12.84 -5.41 2.03
CA ASP A 48 14.17 -5.51 1.42
C ASP A 48 14.75 -4.16 0.94
N GLY A 49 13.97 -3.09 0.97
CA GLY A 49 14.36 -1.73 0.59
C GLY A 49 14.01 -1.32 -0.84
N ARG A 50 13.44 -2.20 -1.67
CA ARG A 50 13.00 -1.81 -3.01
C ARG A 50 11.72 -1.00 -2.96
N VAL A 51 11.48 -0.24 -4.02
CA VAL A 51 10.20 0.45 -4.24
C VAL A 51 9.45 -0.26 -5.36
N VAL A 52 8.20 -0.65 -5.09
CA VAL A 52 7.27 -1.18 -6.10
C VAL A 52 6.18 -0.16 -6.36
N VAL A 53 5.68 -0.13 -7.60
CA VAL A 53 4.71 0.88 -8.05
C VAL A 53 3.54 0.25 -8.80
N GLY A 54 2.42 0.97 -8.86
CA GLY A 54 1.25 0.60 -9.64
C GLY A 54 0.42 1.81 -10.05
N CYS A 55 -0.43 1.63 -11.06
CA CYS A 55 -1.41 2.62 -11.51
C CYS A 55 -2.75 1.93 -11.80
N ASN A 56 -3.85 2.68 -11.79
CA ASN A 56 -5.14 2.08 -12.09
C ASN A 56 -5.27 1.73 -13.58
N VAL A 57 -5.92 0.60 -13.84
CA VAL A 57 -6.22 0.08 -15.18
C VAL A 57 -7.70 -0.25 -15.24
N GLU A 58 -8.44 0.59 -15.93
CA GLU A 58 -9.87 0.42 -16.11
C GLU A 58 -10.21 -0.60 -17.20
N ASN A 59 -11.49 -0.97 -17.25
CA ASN A 59 -12.00 -1.93 -18.21
C ASN A 59 -13.40 -1.52 -18.66
N ALA A 60 -13.80 -1.89 -19.88
CA ALA A 60 -15.14 -1.65 -20.41
C ALA A 60 -16.25 -2.28 -19.54
N SER A 61 -15.98 -3.44 -18.93
CA SER A 61 -16.78 -3.97 -17.83
C SER A 61 -16.24 -3.43 -16.51
N TYR A 62 -16.88 -2.38 -15.99
CA TYR A 62 -16.30 -1.52 -14.95
C TYR A 62 -15.88 -2.29 -13.68
N GLY A 63 -16.59 -3.36 -13.32
CA GLY A 63 -16.27 -4.20 -12.16
C GLY A 63 -14.93 -4.96 -12.27
N LEU A 64 -14.33 -5.03 -13.45
CA LEU A 64 -13.02 -5.64 -13.69
C LEU A 64 -11.85 -4.65 -13.52
N GLY A 65 -12.15 -3.38 -13.22
CA GLY A 65 -11.14 -2.35 -13.00
C GLY A 65 -10.18 -2.69 -11.85
N LEU A 66 -8.89 -2.49 -12.10
CA LEU A 66 -7.82 -2.69 -11.14
C LEU A 66 -7.38 -1.33 -10.59
N CYS A 67 -7.37 -1.19 -9.26
CA CYS A 67 -6.81 -0.01 -8.62
C CYS A 67 -5.27 -0.03 -8.69
N ALA A 68 -4.64 1.12 -8.45
CA ALA A 68 -3.19 1.26 -8.47
C ALA A 68 -2.50 0.32 -7.47
N GLU A 69 -3.07 0.16 -6.28
CA GLU A 69 -2.57 -0.70 -5.21
C GLU A 69 -2.65 -2.19 -5.59
N CYS A 70 -3.60 -2.57 -6.46
CA CYS A 70 -3.67 -3.94 -6.99
C CYS A 70 -2.48 -4.23 -7.91
N GLY A 71 -2.19 -3.31 -8.84
CA GLY A 71 -1.02 -3.42 -9.72
C GLY A 71 0.30 -3.43 -8.93
N LEU A 72 0.38 -2.62 -7.88
CA LEU A 72 1.51 -2.57 -6.97
C LEU A 72 1.74 -3.90 -6.24
N VAL A 73 0.67 -4.54 -5.74
CA VAL A 73 0.76 -5.85 -5.09
C VAL A 73 1.15 -6.96 -6.08
N SER A 74 0.63 -6.91 -7.31
CA SER A 74 1.13 -7.79 -8.37
C SER A 74 2.63 -7.59 -8.61
N ALA A 75 3.09 -6.34 -8.63
CA ALA A 75 4.51 -6.01 -8.78
C ALA A 75 5.37 -6.47 -7.58
N LEU A 76 4.86 -6.40 -6.35
CA LEU A 76 5.50 -6.95 -5.15
C LEU A 76 5.87 -8.42 -5.37
N HIS A 77 4.91 -9.25 -5.73
CA HIS A 77 5.14 -10.68 -5.92
C HIS A 77 5.96 -11.01 -7.16
N ALA A 78 5.71 -10.31 -8.28
CA ALA A 78 6.47 -10.49 -9.52
C ALA A 78 7.96 -10.14 -9.38
N THR A 79 8.32 -9.33 -8.38
CA THR A 79 9.70 -8.88 -8.12
C THR A 79 10.35 -9.57 -6.91
N GLY A 80 9.77 -10.66 -6.40
CA GLY A 80 10.40 -11.49 -5.35
C GLY A 80 9.65 -11.56 -4.02
N GLY A 81 8.48 -10.93 -3.88
CA GLY A 81 7.66 -11.00 -2.67
C GLY A 81 8.21 -10.15 -1.51
N GLY A 82 7.95 -10.54 -0.27
CA GLY A 82 8.30 -9.74 0.92
C GLY A 82 7.10 -8.96 1.49
N ARG A 83 7.37 -7.99 2.36
CA ARG A 83 6.34 -7.25 3.11
C ARG A 83 6.35 -5.76 2.77
N LEU A 84 5.16 -5.19 2.62
CA LEU A 84 5.01 -3.73 2.46
C LEU A 84 5.24 -3.05 3.81
N VAL A 85 6.14 -2.06 3.83
CA VAL A 85 6.47 -1.27 5.02
C VAL A 85 5.69 0.05 5.04
N ALA A 86 5.68 0.75 3.89
CA ALA A 86 5.04 2.05 3.75
C ALA A 86 4.50 2.24 2.33
N LEU A 87 3.39 2.97 2.17
CA LEU A 87 2.77 3.25 0.86
C LEU A 87 2.28 4.69 0.75
N ALA A 88 2.54 5.31 -0.40
CA ALA A 88 1.91 6.54 -0.84
C ALA A 88 1.00 6.25 -2.05
N CYS A 89 -0.22 6.78 -2.03
CA CYS A 89 -1.18 6.72 -3.14
C CYS A 89 -1.59 8.15 -3.49
N VAL A 90 -1.68 8.47 -4.78
CA VAL A 90 -1.96 9.82 -5.27
C VAL A 90 -3.02 9.84 -6.36
N ASP A 91 -3.78 10.93 -6.40
CA ASP A 91 -4.72 11.24 -7.48
C ASP A 91 -4.05 11.93 -8.69
N GLY A 92 -4.86 12.35 -9.66
CA GLY A 92 -4.43 13.05 -10.88
C GLY A 92 -3.69 14.38 -10.67
N ASN A 93 -3.78 14.97 -9.48
CA ASN A 93 -3.08 16.19 -9.09
C ASN A 93 -1.78 15.88 -8.31
N GLY A 94 -1.50 14.60 -8.08
CA GLY A 94 -0.38 14.17 -7.25
C GLY A 94 -0.64 14.35 -5.75
N GLU A 95 -1.89 14.57 -5.33
CA GLU A 95 -2.27 14.75 -3.93
C GLU A 95 -2.57 13.41 -3.25
N PRO A 96 -2.31 13.25 -1.94
CA PRO A 96 -2.58 12.00 -1.23
C PRO A 96 -4.03 11.52 -1.38
N LEU A 97 -4.20 10.26 -1.78
CA LEU A 97 -5.49 9.61 -1.97
C LEU A 97 -5.63 8.38 -1.07
N MET A 98 -6.76 8.26 -0.37
CA MET A 98 -7.00 7.11 0.49
C MET A 98 -7.37 5.86 -0.33
N PRO A 99 -6.79 4.69 -0.02
CA PRO A 99 -7.17 3.42 -0.62
C PRO A 99 -8.65 3.08 -0.38
N CYS A 100 -9.30 2.55 -1.40
CA CYS A 100 -10.66 2.04 -1.29
C CYS A 100 -10.71 0.78 -0.40
N GLY A 101 -11.89 0.38 0.07
CA GLY A 101 -12.05 -0.77 0.98
C GLY A 101 -11.40 -2.06 0.49
N ARG A 102 -11.51 -2.36 -0.82
CA ARG A 102 -10.84 -3.51 -1.44
C ARG A 102 -9.32 -3.44 -1.29
N CYS A 103 -8.74 -2.27 -1.59
CA CYS A 103 -7.29 -2.08 -1.51
C CYS A 103 -6.79 -2.09 -0.07
N ARG A 104 -7.57 -1.57 0.88
CA ARG A 104 -7.21 -1.67 2.31
C ARG A 104 -7.00 -3.12 2.73
N GLN A 105 -7.92 -4.02 2.37
CA GLN A 105 -7.80 -5.43 2.70
C GLN A 105 -6.59 -6.09 1.99
N LEU A 106 -6.36 -5.75 0.72
CA LEU A 106 -5.23 -6.28 -0.04
C LEU A 106 -3.88 -5.82 0.54
N LEU A 107 -3.77 -4.54 0.91
CA LEU A 107 -2.57 -3.98 1.56
C LEU A 107 -2.38 -4.58 2.95
N TYR A 108 -3.46 -4.79 3.71
CA TYR A 108 -3.41 -5.43 5.02
C TYR A 108 -2.81 -6.83 4.96
N GLU A 109 -3.16 -7.64 3.96
CA GLU A 109 -2.58 -8.98 3.75
C GLU A 109 -1.05 -8.93 3.59
N HIS A 110 -0.54 -7.95 2.84
CA HIS A 110 0.88 -7.88 2.44
C HIS A 110 1.76 -6.97 3.30
N GLY A 111 1.18 -6.05 4.06
CA GLY A 111 1.90 -5.17 5.00
C GLY A 111 1.55 -5.42 6.46
N GLY A 112 0.35 -5.92 6.75
CA GLY A 112 -0.13 -6.16 8.11
C GLY A 112 -0.57 -4.88 8.81
N PRO A 113 -0.94 -4.96 10.10
CA PRO A 113 -1.47 -3.83 10.86
C PRO A 113 -0.48 -2.67 11.05
N GLU A 114 0.83 -2.96 11.04
CA GLU A 114 1.90 -1.97 11.24
C GLU A 114 2.29 -1.19 9.98
N MET A 115 1.88 -1.65 8.80
CA MET A 115 2.21 -0.96 7.55
C MET A 115 1.69 0.48 7.60
N LEU A 116 2.53 1.42 7.18
CA LEU A 116 2.19 2.84 7.16
C LEU A 116 1.60 3.26 5.81
N LEU A 117 0.53 4.06 5.86
CA LEU A 117 -0.10 4.68 4.72
C LEU A 117 0.06 6.19 4.83
N GLN A 118 0.59 6.84 3.80
CA GLN A 118 0.56 8.30 3.71
C GLN A 118 -0.90 8.77 3.55
N THR A 119 -1.36 9.61 4.46
CA THR A 119 -2.66 10.29 4.38
C THR A 119 -2.49 11.80 4.30
N ALA A 120 -3.57 12.54 4.07
CA ALA A 120 -3.57 14.00 4.13
C ALA A 120 -3.26 14.54 5.53
N GLU A 121 -3.50 13.74 6.58
CA GLU A 121 -3.19 14.08 7.98
C GLU A 121 -1.79 13.60 8.42
N GLY A 122 -1.00 13.04 7.49
CA GLY A 122 0.26 12.36 7.78
C GLY A 122 0.15 10.83 7.76
N PRO A 123 1.26 10.11 8.02
CA PRO A 123 1.25 8.65 8.00
C PRO A 123 0.32 8.05 9.07
N LYS A 124 -0.50 7.06 8.70
CA LYS A 124 -1.34 6.27 9.63
C LYS A 124 -1.06 4.78 9.46
N ARG A 125 -1.17 4.00 10.53
CA ARG A 125 -1.04 2.53 10.47
C ARG A 125 -2.25 1.91 9.78
N MET A 126 -2.04 0.80 9.08
CA MET A 126 -3.13 0.07 8.44
C MET A 126 -4.20 -0.40 9.43
N ALA A 127 -3.85 -0.66 10.69
CA ALA A 127 -4.82 -0.94 11.76
C ALA A 127 -5.77 0.23 12.06
N GLU A 128 -5.36 1.48 11.81
CA GLU A 128 -6.21 2.68 11.96
C GLU A 128 -7.09 2.89 10.71
N VAL A 129 -6.56 2.51 9.54
CA VAL A 129 -7.24 2.67 8.24
C VAL A 129 -8.28 1.57 8.00
N LEU A 130 -8.04 0.37 8.52
CA LEU A 130 -8.92 -0.79 8.47
C LEU A 130 -9.00 -1.43 9.87
N PRO A 131 -9.71 -0.80 10.82
CA PRO A 131 -9.90 -1.37 12.14
C PRO A 131 -10.74 -2.64 12.07
N LEU A 132 -10.41 -3.62 12.92
CA LEU A 132 -11.11 -4.91 12.99
C LEU A 132 -11.16 -5.62 11.61
N ALA A 133 -10.05 -5.57 10.88
CA ALA A 133 -9.92 -6.22 9.58
C ALA A 133 -10.23 -7.72 9.67
N PHE A 134 -10.90 -8.23 8.64
CA PHE A 134 -11.06 -9.68 8.47
C PHE A 134 -9.71 -10.31 8.12
N GLY A 135 -9.41 -11.49 8.66
CA GLY A 135 -8.13 -12.17 8.40
C GLY A 135 -8.14 -13.69 8.58
N PRO A 136 -6.99 -14.35 8.40
CA PRO A 136 -6.82 -15.79 8.63
C PRO A 136 -7.28 -16.27 10.00
N GLU A 137 -7.17 -15.43 11.03
CA GLU A 137 -7.63 -15.68 12.40
C GLU A 137 -9.15 -15.90 12.49
N ASP A 138 -9.94 -15.26 11.62
CA ASP A 138 -11.39 -15.42 11.60
C ASP A 138 -11.81 -16.72 10.93
N LEU A 139 -11.06 -17.15 9.92
CA LEU A 139 -11.27 -18.46 9.27
C LEU A 139 -11.10 -19.61 10.26
N GLY A 140 -10.21 -19.46 11.25
CA GLY A 140 -10.00 -20.46 12.31
C GLY A 140 -11.16 -20.60 13.28
N ARG A 141 -12.07 -19.62 13.38
CA ARG A 141 -13.19 -19.64 14.33
C ARG A 141 -14.33 -20.58 13.93
N VAL A 142 -14.40 -20.92 12.64
CA VAL A 142 -15.48 -21.73 12.04
C VAL A 142 -14.98 -23.07 11.52
N ARG A 143 -13.74 -23.45 11.84
CA ARG A 143 -13.13 -24.73 11.49
C ARG A 143 -13.25 -25.76 12.61
#